data_AF-A0A6J2TC02-F1
#
_entry.id   AF-A0A6J2TC02-F1
#
_cell.length_a   1.000
_cell.length_b   1.000
_cell.length_c   1.000
_cell.angle_alpha   90.00
_cell.angle_beta   90.00
_cell.angle_gamma   90.00
#
_symmetry.space_group_name_H-M   'P 1'
#
loop_
_entity.id
_entity.type
_entity.pdbx_description
1 polymer ?
#
loop_
_entity_poly.entity_id
_entity_poly.type
_entity_poly.pdbx_seq_one_letter_code
_entity_poly.pdbx_strand_id
1 'polypeptide(L)'
;MSTFLTYPLAGFVTIDIIMNHYILKDRKPKHPHMIEYTVRLLFVLLGTLNAMALPYLGPLVAVVGAFCVSIINLIFPAIIELCLRYNVSYGLLKWRLYKNFLMILAGSIILFSGTYSAIRIMVREYGTAFPRAPDNEYIEPNITTPAE
;
A
#
# COMPACT_ATOMS: atom_id res chain seq x y z
N MET A 1 -15.27 -18.07 -5.71
CA MET A 1 -15.68 -18.83 -4.51
C MET A 1 -14.75 -18.57 -3.32
N SER A 2 -13.42 -18.68 -3.46
CA SER A 2 -12.47 -18.58 -2.33
C SER A 2 -12.43 -17.19 -1.64
N THR A 3 -12.69 -16.11 -2.38
CA THR A 3 -12.65 -14.73 -1.87
C THR A 3 -13.64 -14.44 -0.75
N PHE A 4 -14.80 -15.11 -0.73
CA PHE A 4 -15.82 -14.93 0.31
C PHE A 4 -15.39 -15.42 1.70
N LEU A 5 -14.49 -16.42 1.74
CA LEU A 5 -13.92 -16.94 2.99
C LEU A 5 -12.68 -16.15 3.42
N THR A 6 -11.84 -15.74 2.47
CA THR A 6 -10.59 -15.07 2.80
C THR A 6 -10.81 -13.66 3.35
N TYR A 7 -11.80 -12.92 2.83
CA TYR A 7 -12.08 -11.54 3.24
C TYR A 7 -12.43 -11.39 4.73
N PRO A 8 -13.40 -12.15 5.30
CA PRO A 8 -13.68 -12.08 6.73
C PRO A 8 -12.55 -12.64 7.59
N LEU A 9 -11.80 -13.64 7.11
CA LEU A 9 -10.69 -14.22 7.86
C LEU A 9 -9.54 -13.22 8.04
N ALA A 10 -9.14 -12.53 6.96
CA ALA A 10 -8.14 -11.47 7.03
C ALA A 10 -8.62 -10.26 7.85
N GLY A 11 -9.90 -9.90 7.72
CA GLY A 11 -10.52 -8.84 8.54
C GLY A 11 -10.53 -9.18 10.03
N PHE A 12 -10.85 -10.43 10.39
CA PHE A 12 -10.87 -10.88 11.78
C PHE A 12 -9.49 -10.82 12.43
N VAL A 13 -8.45 -11.32 11.75
CA VAL A 13 -7.06 -11.25 12.24
C VAL A 13 -6.62 -9.80 12.46
N THR A 14 -6.98 -8.90 11.54
CA THR A 14 -6.62 -7.48 11.67
C THR A 14 -7.32 -6.82 12.87
N ILE A 15 -8.61 -7.11 13.07
CA ILE A 15 -9.39 -6.59 14.21
C ILE A 15 -8.86 -7.14 15.53
N ASP A 16 -8.55 -8.45 15.59
CA ASP A 16 -8.01 -9.11 16.77
C ASP A 16 -6.65 -8.51 17.19
N ILE A 17 -5.75 -8.27 16.23
CA ILE A 17 -4.46 -7.62 16.48
C ILE A 17 -4.65 -6.20 17.01
N ILE A 18 -5.53 -5.39 16.41
CA ILE A 18 -5.81 -4.02 16.86
C ILE A 18 -6.42 -4.01 18.26
N MET A 19 -7.40 -4.88 18.51
CA MET A 19 -8.06 -5.01 19.80
C MET A 19 -7.06 -5.41 20.89
N ASN A 20 -6.25 -6.43 20.63
CA ASN A 20 -5.28 -6.94 21.58
C ASN A 20 -4.11 -5.98 21.84
N HIS A 21 -3.64 -5.29 20.80
CA HIS A 21 -2.48 -4.39 20.94
C HIS A 21 -2.83 -2.99 21.46
N TYR A 22 -3.99 -2.44 21.08
CA TYR A 22 -4.38 -1.07 21.39
C TYR A 22 -5.33 -0.97 22.60
N ILE A 23 -6.30 -1.90 22.72
CA ILE A 23 -7.38 -1.78 23.71
C ILE A 23 -7.07 -2.55 24.99
N LEU A 24 -6.47 -3.75 24.92
CA LEU A 24 -6.07 -4.49 26.13
C LEU A 24 -4.87 -3.86 26.85
N LYS A 25 -4.06 -3.06 26.15
CA LYS A 25 -2.87 -2.39 26.72
C LYS A 25 -3.23 -1.14 27.53
N ASP A 26 -4.22 -0.37 27.09
CA ASP A 26 -4.46 0.97 27.65
C ASP A 26 -5.47 1.00 28.82
N ARG A 27 -6.52 0.16 28.82
CA ARG A 27 -7.37 -0.10 30.00
C ARG A 27 -8.24 -1.32 29.75
N LYS A 28 -8.53 -2.11 30.80
CA LYS A 28 -9.65 -3.09 30.79
C LYS A 28 -10.93 -2.35 30.36
N PRO A 29 -11.42 -2.49 29.12
CA PRO A 29 -12.56 -1.72 28.67
C PRO A 29 -13.80 -2.25 29.39
N LYS A 30 -14.62 -1.36 29.95
CA LYS A 30 -15.87 -1.74 30.63
C LYS A 30 -16.81 -2.52 29.69
N HIS A 31 -16.78 -2.22 28.38
CA HIS A 31 -17.64 -2.82 27.34
C HIS A 31 -16.82 -3.21 26.09
N PRO A 32 -16.13 -4.36 26.09
CA PRO A 32 -15.30 -4.80 24.95
C PRO A 32 -16.11 -4.98 23.66
N HIS A 33 -17.37 -5.37 23.77
CA HIS A 33 -18.24 -5.68 22.65
C HIS A 33 -18.60 -4.45 21.79
N MET A 34 -18.74 -3.26 22.39
CA MET A 34 -19.05 -2.02 21.66
C MET A 34 -17.86 -1.52 20.83
N ILE A 35 -16.66 -1.69 21.37
CA ILE A 35 -15.41 -1.31 20.70
C ILE A 35 -15.16 -2.23 19.50
N GLU A 36 -15.43 -3.53 19.65
CA GLU A 36 -15.30 -4.50 18.56
C GLU A 36 -16.21 -4.16 17.37
N TYR A 37 -17.48 -3.86 17.65
CA TYR A 37 -18.43 -3.42 16.62
C TYR A 37 -17.99 -2.13 15.93
N THR A 38 -17.47 -1.17 16.68
CA THR A 38 -17.01 0.12 16.14
C THR A 38 -15.81 -0.07 15.20
N VAL A 39 -14.82 -0.87 15.60
CA VAL A 39 -13.63 -1.15 14.76
C VAL A 39 -14.02 -1.92 13.50
N ARG A 40 -14.93 -2.90 13.63
CA ARG A 40 -15.43 -3.65 12.47
C ARG A 40 -16.17 -2.74 11.49
N LEU A 41 -17.03 -1.85 11.97
CA LEU A 41 -17.72 -0.87 11.13
C LEU A 41 -16.73 0.05 10.42
N LEU A 42 -15.75 0.58 11.14
CA LEU A 42 -14.73 1.46 10.59
C LEU A 42 -13.92 0.77 9.48
N PHE A 43 -13.49 -0.47 9.68
CA PHE A 43 -12.72 -1.23 8.68
C PHE A 43 -13.51 -1.43 7.38
N VAL A 44 -14.79 -1.83 7.49
CA VAL A 44 -15.66 -2.01 6.31
C VAL A 44 -15.93 -0.68 5.63
N LEU A 45 -16.22 0.38 6.39
CA LEU A 45 -16.46 1.72 5.85
C LEU A 45 -15.25 2.26 5.08
N LEU A 46 -14.03 2.07 5.59
CA LEU A 46 -12.81 2.45 4.88
C LEU A 46 -12.69 1.69 3.56
N GLY A 47 -12.96 0.38 3.55
CA GLY A 47 -12.97 -0.42 2.33
C GLY A 47 -14.00 0.07 1.31
N THR A 48 -15.23 0.35 1.76
CA THR A 48 -16.31 0.87 0.91
C THR A 48 -16.00 2.26 0.38
N LEU A 49 -15.43 3.16 1.19
CA LEU A 49 -15.04 4.50 0.77
C LEU A 49 -13.96 4.45 -0.32
N ASN A 50 -12.95 3.59 -0.15
CA ASN A 50 -11.91 3.38 -1.15
C ASN A 50 -12.49 2.79 -2.45
N ALA A 51 -13.44 1.85 -2.35
CA ALA A 51 -14.11 1.27 -3.51
C ALA A 51 -14.98 2.30 -4.26
N MET A 52 -15.61 3.23 -3.55
CA MET A 52 -16.38 4.32 -4.18
C MET A 52 -15.47 5.37 -4.82
N ALA A 53 -14.37 5.73 -4.15
CA ALA A 53 -13.46 6.77 -4.62
C ALA A 53 -12.70 6.36 -5.89
N LEU A 54 -12.38 5.07 -6.05
CA LEU A 54 -11.53 4.57 -7.11
C LEU A 54 -12.14 3.33 -7.80
N PRO A 55 -12.90 3.49 -8.91
CA PRO A 55 -13.41 2.36 -9.69
C PRO A 55 -12.31 1.46 -10.28
N TYR A 56 -11.08 1.99 -10.44
CA TYR A 56 -9.92 1.24 -10.93
C TYR A 56 -8.99 0.83 -9.78
N LEU A 57 -9.06 -0.45 -9.37
CA LEU A 57 -8.28 -0.99 -8.25
C LEU A 57 -6.79 -1.21 -8.57
N GLY A 58 -6.42 -1.36 -9.85
CA GLY A 58 -5.04 -1.68 -10.26
C GLY A 58 -4.00 -0.68 -9.73
N PRO A 59 -4.15 0.64 -10.01
CA PRO A 59 -3.23 1.64 -9.50
C PRO A 59 -3.23 1.75 -7.96
N LEU A 60 -4.38 1.56 -7.31
CA LEU A 60 -4.50 1.59 -5.84
C LEU A 60 -3.69 0.44 -5.21
N VAL A 61 -3.89 -0.79 -5.70
CA VAL A 61 -3.19 -1.99 -5.21
C VAL A 61 -1.67 -1.86 -5.44
N ALA A 62 -1.23 -1.23 -6.53
CA ALA A 62 0.19 -0.97 -6.77
C ALA A 62 0.80 -0.02 -5.73
N VAL A 63 0.11 1.07 -5.37
CA VAL A 63 0.57 2.01 -4.33
C VAL A 63 0.59 1.35 -2.95
N VAL A 64 -0.51 0.70 -2.57
CA VAL A 64 -0.63 0.05 -1.25
C VAL A 64 0.36 -1.09 -1.13
N GLY A 65 0.58 -1.85 -2.20
CA GLY A 65 1.62 -2.88 -2.26
C GLY A 65 3.01 -2.31 -2.06
N ALA A 66 3.39 -1.27 -2.80
CA ALA A 66 4.69 -0.60 -2.64
C ALA A 66 4.88 -0.03 -1.23
N PHE A 67 3.82 0.53 -0.65
CA PHE A 67 3.84 1.11 0.70
C PHE A 67 4.01 0.02 1.78
N CYS A 68 3.15 -1.00 1.77
CA CYS A 68 3.19 -2.09 2.75
C CYS A 68 4.48 -2.91 2.65
N VAL A 69 4.93 -3.21 1.43
CA VAL A 69 6.19 -3.93 1.22
C VAL A 69 7.38 -3.10 1.71
N SER A 70 7.38 -1.77 1.52
CA SER A 70 8.42 -0.90 2.07
C SER A 70 8.44 -0.99 3.60
N ILE A 71 7.29 -0.91 4.27
CA ILE A 71 7.23 -1.01 5.74
C ILE A 71 7.69 -2.40 6.23
N ILE A 72 7.22 -3.49 5.64
CA ILE A 72 7.57 -4.84 6.12
C ILE A 72 9.04 -5.16 5.79
N ASN A 73 9.48 -4.91 4.55
CA ASN A 73 10.82 -5.32 4.12
C ASN A 73 11.94 -4.44 4.68
N LEU A 74 11.62 -3.20 5.07
CA LEU A 74 12.61 -2.22 5.47
C LEU A 74 12.51 -1.85 6.94
N ILE A 75 11.30 -1.57 7.43
CA ILE A 75 11.09 -1.13 8.81
C ILE A 75 11.29 -2.30 9.78
N PHE A 76 10.86 -3.51 9.42
CA PHE A 76 11.03 -4.69 10.28
C PHE A 76 12.51 -5.00 10.58
N PRO A 77 13.40 -5.16 9.59
CA PRO A 77 14.82 -5.39 9.87
C PRO A 77 15.51 -4.18 10.54
N ALA A 78 15.09 -2.95 10.23
CA ALA A 78 15.59 -1.75 10.91
C ALA A 78 15.24 -1.77 12.41
N ILE A 79 13.99 -2.10 12.76
CA ILE A 79 13.54 -2.20 14.16
C ILE A 79 14.27 -3.33 14.88
N ILE A 80 14.47 -4.48 14.24
CA ILE A 80 15.21 -5.60 14.84
C ILE A 80 16.67 -5.20 15.10
N GLU A 81 17.35 -4.60 14.13
CA GLU A 81 18.71 -4.10 14.34
C GLU A 81 18.76 -3.02 15.43
N LEU A 82 17.73 -2.16 15.55
CA LEU A 82 17.65 -1.14 16.60
C LEU A 82 17.49 -1.79 17.99
N CYS A 83 16.60 -2.77 18.12
CA CYS A 83 16.28 -3.45 19.36
C CYS A 83 17.43 -4.33 19.87
N LEU A 84 18.07 -5.09 18.97
CA LEU A 84 19.23 -5.94 19.31
C LEU A 84 20.42 -5.11 19.83
N ARG A 85 20.44 -3.84 19.46
CA ARG A 85 21.57 -2.93 19.59
C ARG A 85 21.41 -1.93 20.74
N TYR A 86 20.20 -1.82 21.27
CA TYR A 86 19.87 -1.08 22.48
C TYR A 86 20.61 -1.61 23.73
N ASN A 87 20.98 -2.89 23.76
CA ASN A 87 21.65 -3.52 24.91
C ASN A 87 23.19 -3.48 24.89
N VAL A 88 23.83 -3.11 23.77
CA VAL A 88 25.30 -3.14 23.64
C VAL A 88 25.82 -1.72 23.45
N SER A 89 26.50 -1.21 24.48
CA SER A 89 27.19 0.09 24.51
C SER A 89 27.93 0.36 23.20
N TYR A 90 27.82 1.60 22.72
CA TYR A 90 28.17 2.10 21.40
C TYR A 90 29.66 1.88 21.04
N GLY A 91 30.02 0.65 20.66
CA GLY A 91 31.35 0.27 20.22
C GLY A 91 31.54 0.36 18.70
N LEU A 92 32.48 1.24 18.32
CA LEU A 92 33.34 1.29 17.13
C LEU A 92 32.69 1.18 15.74
N LEU A 93 32.79 2.31 15.03
CA LEU A 93 32.71 2.53 13.58
C LEU A 93 31.33 2.79 12.97
N LYS A 94 31.26 3.95 12.30
CA LYS A 94 30.15 4.61 11.58
C LYS A 94 29.43 3.77 10.49
N TRP A 95 29.74 2.47 10.36
CA TRP A 95 29.00 1.52 9.53
C TRP A 95 27.53 1.35 9.95
N ARG A 96 27.21 1.62 11.22
CA ARG A 96 25.84 1.58 11.77
C ARG A 96 24.90 2.66 11.24
N LEU A 97 25.39 3.89 11.06
CA LEU A 97 24.60 4.96 10.46
C LEU A 97 24.32 4.65 9.00
N TYR A 98 25.31 4.10 8.29
CA TYR A 98 25.17 3.75 6.88
C TYR A 98 24.07 2.73 6.63
N LYS A 99 23.89 1.71 7.48
CA LYS A 99 22.80 0.73 7.31
C LYS A 99 21.40 1.34 7.50
N ASN A 100 21.22 2.16 8.53
CA ASN A 100 19.95 2.84 8.76
C ASN A 100 19.63 3.83 7.63
N PHE A 101 20.66 4.54 7.15
CA PHE A 101 20.54 5.44 6.02
C PHE A 101 20.24 4.71 4.71
N LEU A 102 20.92 3.58 4.44
CA LEU A 102 20.70 2.75 3.26
C LEU A 102 19.29 2.16 3.25
N MET A 103 18.77 1.78 4.42
CA MET A 103 17.38 1.35 4.53
C MET A 103 16.44 2.50 4.17
N ILE A 104 16.51 3.63 4.86
CA ILE A 104 15.67 4.80 4.56
C ILE A 104 15.73 5.19 3.07
N LEU A 105 16.93 5.17 2.48
CA LEU A 105 17.12 5.52 1.08
C LEU A 105 16.45 4.51 0.14
N ALA A 106 16.66 3.20 0.35
CA ALA A 106 16.02 2.17 -0.46
C ALA A 106 14.49 2.23 -0.37
N GLY A 107 13.95 2.46 0.84
CA GLY A 107 12.51 2.65 1.05
C GLY A 107 11.96 3.85 0.32
N SER A 108 12.66 4.97 0.40
CA SER A 108 12.27 6.19 -0.30
C SER A 108 12.24 5.99 -1.81
N ILE A 109 13.25 5.35 -2.41
CA ILE A 109 13.32 5.12 -3.86
C ILE A 109 12.15 4.23 -4.32
N ILE A 110 11.88 3.14 -3.61
CA ILE A 110 10.78 2.21 -3.94
C ILE A 110 9.42 2.90 -3.79
N LEU A 111 9.24 3.66 -2.72
CA LEU A 111 7.98 4.35 -2.43
C LEU A 111 7.74 5.48 -3.44
N PHE A 112 8.74 6.31 -3.73
CA PHE A 112 8.64 7.38 -4.73
C PHE A 112 8.41 6.83 -6.14
N SER A 113 9.18 5.82 -6.55
CA SER A 113 9.04 5.20 -7.88
C SER A 113 7.65 4.55 -8.05
N GLY A 114 7.19 3.80 -7.04
CA GLY A 114 5.88 3.17 -7.03
C GLY A 114 4.73 4.18 -7.02
N THR A 115 4.82 5.21 -6.17
CA THR A 115 3.81 6.26 -6.07
C THR A 115 3.75 7.11 -7.34
N TYR A 116 4.90 7.51 -7.89
CA TYR A 116 4.96 8.31 -9.12
C TYR A 116 4.37 7.56 -10.30
N SER A 117 4.74 6.28 -10.49
CA SER A 117 4.23 5.47 -11.59
C SER A 117 2.72 5.23 -11.48
N ALA A 118 2.24 4.94 -10.28
CA ALA A 118 0.82 4.69 -10.05
C ALA A 118 -0.05 5.95 -10.21
N ILE A 119 0.42 7.11 -9.73
CA ILE A 119 -0.30 8.39 -9.92
C ILE A 119 -0.37 8.75 -11.41
N ARG A 120 0.71 8.58 -12.17
CA ARG A 120 0.73 8.84 -13.62
C ARG A 120 -0.30 7.99 -14.36
N ILE A 121 -0.45 6.72 -13.96
CA ILE A 121 -1.43 5.80 -14.52
C ILE A 121 -2.86 6.20 -14.12
N MET A 122 -3.10 6.53 -12.84
CA MET A 122 -4.41 7.04 -12.41
C MET A 122 -4.81 8.30 -13.18
N VAL A 123 -3.94 9.32 -13.24
CA VAL A 123 -4.30 10.59 -13.90
C VAL A 123 -4.60 10.38 -15.39
N ARG A 124 -3.89 9.47 -16.06
CA ARG A 124 -4.17 9.11 -17.46
C ARG A 124 -5.54 8.44 -17.63
N GLU A 125 -5.83 7.45 -16.79
CA GLU A 125 -7.05 6.65 -16.88
C GLU A 125 -8.32 7.45 -16.53
N TYR A 126 -8.26 8.25 -15.47
CA TYR A 126 -9.38 9.09 -15.04
C TYR A 126 -9.56 10.33 -15.95
N GLY A 127 -8.49 10.81 -16.58
CA GLY A 127 -8.54 11.89 -17.56
C GLY A 127 -9.21 11.50 -18.89
N THR A 128 -9.27 10.20 -19.21
CA THR A 128 -9.93 9.67 -20.42
C THR A 128 -11.36 9.16 -20.17
N ALA A 129 -11.87 9.23 -18.94
CA ALA A 129 -13.24 8.80 -18.59
C ALA A 129 -14.36 9.77 -19.05
N PHE A 130 -14.00 10.88 -19.71
CA PHE A 130 -14.93 11.56 -20.62
C PHE A 130 -14.82 10.89 -21.99
N PRO A 131 -15.91 10.43 -22.61
CA PRO A 131 -15.86 9.83 -23.94
C PRO A 131 -15.24 10.83 -24.91
N ARG A 132 -13.98 10.60 -25.29
CA ARG A 132 -13.49 11.10 -26.57
C ARG A 132 -14.26 10.31 -27.64
N ALA A 133 -14.82 11.06 -28.57
CA ALA A 133 -15.33 10.59 -29.85
C ALA A 133 -14.37 9.53 -30.44
N PRO A 134 -14.88 8.56 -31.22
CA PRO A 134 -14.08 7.44 -31.70
C PRO A 134 -12.83 7.97 -32.39
N ASP A 135 -11.67 7.57 -31.90
CA ASP A 135 -10.41 7.61 -32.61
C ASP A 135 -10.44 6.55 -33.72
N ASN A 136 -11.30 6.82 -34.70
CA ASN A 136 -11.20 6.29 -36.05
C ASN A 136 -10.01 6.99 -36.72
N GLU A 137 -8.81 6.67 -36.26
CA GLU A 137 -7.57 7.05 -36.95
C GLU A 137 -6.56 5.90 -36.91
N TYR A 138 -7.06 4.67 -37.13
CA TYR A 138 -6.35 3.73 -37.99
C TYR A 138 -6.58 4.15 -39.44
N ILE A 139 -5.98 5.28 -39.82
CA ILE A 139 -5.67 5.55 -41.23
C ILE A 139 -4.58 4.52 -41.56
N GLU A 140 -4.97 3.46 -42.27
CA GLU A 140 -4.10 2.90 -43.28
C GLU A 140 -3.74 4.02 -44.27
N PRO A 141 -2.45 4.29 -44.53
CA PRO A 141 -2.06 4.68 -45.87
C PRO A 141 -1.65 3.41 -46.61
N ASN A 142 -2.62 2.73 -47.23
CA ASN A 142 -2.33 2.01 -48.45
C ASN A 142 -2.19 3.04 -49.57
N ILE A 143 -0.94 3.33 -49.95
CA ILE A 143 -0.64 3.69 -51.34
C ILE A 143 0.73 3.14 -51.71
N THR A 144 0.66 1.99 -52.35
CA THR A 144 1.52 1.54 -53.45
C THR A 144 2.17 2.67 -54.28
N THR A 145 3.51 2.57 -54.47
CA THR A 145 4.24 2.65 -55.78
C THR A 145 4.43 4.06 -56.40
N PRO A 146 5.46 4.40 -57.25
CA PRO A 146 6.50 3.62 -57.97
C PRO A 146 7.98 4.12 -57.89
N ALA A 147 8.87 3.29 -58.48
CA ALA A 147 10.14 3.59 -59.17
C ALA A 147 11.29 4.24 -58.38
N GLU A 148 12.34 3.45 -58.06
CA GLU A 148 13.57 3.29 -58.88
C GLU A 148 14.15 1.88 -58.67
#